data_AF-A0A2J9DZQ4-F1
#
_entry.id   AF-A0A2J9DZQ4-F1
#
_cell.length_a   1.000
_cell.length_b   1.000
_cell.length_c   1.000
_cell.angle_alpha   90.00
_cell.angle_beta   90.00
_cell.angle_gamma   90.00
#
_symmetry.space_group_name_H-M   'P 1'
#
loop_
_entity.id
_entity.type
_entity.pdbx_description
1 polymer ?
#
loop_
_entity_poly.entity_id
_entity_poly.type
_entity_poly.pdbx_seq_one_letter_code
_entity_poly.pdbx_strand_id
1 'polypeptide(L)'
;MSKKHLKPIFWGIFSGGGTAAALALAPMIVVICFLLPFGVLGDPNTFYDNAHSWINHWFFLIAFSVLVFLFMWHGAHRLYYILHDMHYPVGNGVRYALYAVTVIAFLVTLYIGLAL
;
A
#
# COMPACT_ATOMS: atom_id res chain seq x y z
N MET A 1 10.37 -34.78 3.71
CA MET A 1 10.59 -33.40 3.22
C MET A 1 9.83 -32.43 4.09
N SER A 2 10.50 -31.55 4.83
CA SER A 2 9.84 -30.46 5.55
C SER A 2 9.02 -29.62 4.56
N LYS A 3 7.71 -29.47 4.79
CA LYS A 3 6.87 -28.57 4.00
C LYS A 3 7.40 -27.15 4.24
N LYS A 4 8.10 -26.57 3.26
CA LYS A 4 8.59 -25.19 3.36
C LYS A 4 7.38 -24.28 3.53
N HIS A 5 7.23 -23.72 4.73
CA HIS A 5 6.14 -22.82 5.03
C HIS A 5 6.46 -21.46 4.41
N LEU A 6 5.55 -20.90 3.60
CA LEU A 6 5.70 -19.56 3.01
C LEU A 6 5.62 -18.42 4.03
N LYS A 7 5.54 -18.73 5.34
CA LYS A 7 5.36 -17.79 6.45
C LYS A 7 6.41 -16.67 6.44
N PRO A 8 7.71 -16.98 6.26
CA PRO A 8 8.75 -15.94 6.23
C PRO A 8 8.55 -14.90 5.14
N ILE A 9 7.99 -15.28 3.98
CA ILE A 9 7.73 -14.34 2.88
C ILE A 9 6.60 -13.39 3.27
N PHE A 10 5.47 -13.92 3.77
CA PHE A 10 4.34 -13.09 4.20
C PHE A 10 4.73 -12.11 5.29
N TRP A 11 5.53 -12.57 6.25
CA TRP A 11 6.02 -11.77 7.36
C TRP A 11 7.08 -10.76 6.95
N GLY A 12 7.96 -11.10 5.99
CA GLY A 12 8.97 -10.20 5.46
C GLY A 12 8.36 -8.98 4.78
N ILE A 13 7.37 -9.19 3.89
CA ILE A 13 6.66 -8.09 3.22
C ILE A 13 5.84 -7.27 4.24
N PHE A 14 5.23 -7.94 5.23
CA PHE A 14 4.54 -7.28 6.34
C PHE A 14 5.48 -6.37 7.14
N SER A 15 6.68 -6.84 7.47
CA SER A 15 7.68 -6.05 8.20
C SER A 15 8.16 -4.86 7.37
N GLY A 16 8.46 -5.07 6.09
CA GLY A 16 8.85 -4.00 5.17
C GLY A 16 7.76 -2.94 5.04
N GLY A 17 6.50 -3.36 4.91
CA GLY A 17 5.36 -2.46 4.87
C GLY A 17 5.09 -1.71 6.17
N GLY A 18 5.38 -2.32 7.31
CA GLY A 18 5.29 -1.66 8.62
C GLY A 18 6.31 -0.54 8.76
N THR A 19 7.57 -0.81 8.40
CA THR A 19 8.63 0.20 8.38
C THR A 19 8.30 1.33 7.41
N ALA A 20 7.87 1.00 6.19
CA ALA A 20 7.49 1.99 5.20
C ALA A 20 6.33 2.87 5.70
N ALA A 21 5.28 2.26 6.26
CA ALA A 21 4.12 3.01 6.78
C ALA A 21 4.51 3.93 7.94
N ALA A 22 5.37 3.46 8.85
CA ALA A 22 5.85 4.26 9.97
C ALA A 22 6.61 5.52 9.52
N LEU A 23 7.38 5.42 8.43
CA LEU A 23 8.20 6.53 7.92
C LEU A 23 7.43 7.46 6.97
N ALA A 24 6.59 6.92 6.09
CA ALA A 24 6.03 7.66 4.96
C ALA A 24 4.51 7.86 5.04
N LEU A 25 3.73 6.92 5.59
CA LEU A 25 2.27 7.01 5.54
C LEU A 25 1.75 8.18 6.39
N ALA A 26 2.29 8.39 7.59
CA ALA A 26 1.88 9.49 8.46
C ALA A 26 2.09 10.88 7.82
N PRO A 27 3.28 11.26 7.32
CA PRO A 27 3.45 12.55 6.64
C PRO A 27 2.63 12.63 5.34
N MET A 28 2.44 11.54 4.59
CA MET A 28 1.58 11.53 3.40
C MET A 28 0.12 11.86 3.75
N ILE A 29 -0.42 11.28 4.83
CA ILE A 29 -1.77 11.62 5.31
C ILE A 29 -1.85 13.09 5.70
N VAL A 30 -0.85 13.62 6.42
CA VAL A 30 -0.81 15.04 6.80
C VAL A 30 -0.84 15.93 5.56
N VAL A 31 0.01 15.66 4.56
CA VAL A 31 0.08 16.46 3.33
C VAL A 31 -1.22 16.38 2.54
N ILE A 32 -1.71 15.17 2.25
CA ILE A 32 -2.82 14.95 1.30
C ILE A 32 -4.18 15.23 1.94
N CYS A 33 -4.38 14.84 3.21
CA CYS A 33 -5.68 14.95 3.87
C CYS A 33 -5.86 16.24 4.68
N PHE A 34 -4.77 16.94 5.04
CA PHE A 34 -4.85 18.15 5.88
C PHE A 34 -4.19 19.37 5.24
N LEU A 35 -2.91 19.32 4.87
CA LEU A 35 -2.25 20.54 4.40
C LEU A 35 -2.76 20.99 3.03
N LEU A 36 -3.01 20.06 2.11
CA LEU A 36 -3.52 20.35 0.77
C LEU A 36 -4.97 20.85 0.77
N PRO A 37 -5.94 20.18 1.42
CA PRO A 37 -7.34 20.62 1.39
C PRO A 37 -7.59 21.95 2.12
N PHE A 38 -6.73 22.29 3.08
CA PHE A 38 -6.81 23.54 3.83
C PHE A 38 -5.96 24.67 3.20
N GLY A 39 -5.40 24.46 2.01
CA GLY A 39 -4.68 25.48 1.25
C GLY A 39 -3.31 25.89 1.83
N VAL A 40 -2.77 25.12 2.78
CA VAL A 40 -1.47 25.41 3.42
C VAL A 40 -0.32 25.23 2.44
N LEU A 41 -0.46 24.32 1.47
CA LEU A 41 0.55 24.03 0.44
C LEU A 41 0.28 24.77 -0.89
N GLY A 42 -0.61 25.76 -0.87
CA GLY A 42 -1.02 26.49 -2.08
C GLY A 42 -2.17 25.83 -2.81
N ASP A 43 -2.26 26.11 -4.12
CA ASP A 43 -3.34 25.66 -4.97
C ASP A 43 -3.28 24.14 -5.26
N PRO A 44 -4.37 23.39 -5.01
CA PRO A 44 -4.43 21.96 -5.29
C PRO A 44 -4.16 21.57 -6.74
N ASN A 45 -4.51 22.41 -7.73
CA ASN A 45 -4.24 22.10 -9.13
C ASN A 45 -2.74 22.16 -9.41
N THR A 46 -2.06 23.19 -8.90
CA THR A 46 -0.60 23.30 -8.99
C THR A 46 0.11 22.11 -8.32
N PHE A 47 -0.39 21.64 -7.16
CA PHE A 47 0.13 20.43 -6.53
C PHE A 47 -0.06 19.18 -7.41
N TYR A 48 -1.25 19.03 -8.02
CA TYR A 48 -1.56 17.94 -8.92
C TYR A 48 -0.64 17.93 -10.15
N ASP A 49 -0.46 19.05 -10.83
CA ASP A 49 0.39 19.15 -12.03
C ASP A 49 1.84 18.76 -11.71
N ASN A 50 2.36 19.23 -10.57
CA ASN A 50 3.68 18.85 -10.10
C ASN A 50 3.75 17.35 -9.80
N ALA A 51 2.84 16.80 -9.00
CA ALA A 51 2.84 15.37 -8.67
C ALA A 51 2.68 14.49 -9.92
N HIS A 52 1.81 14.88 -10.85
CA HIS A 52 1.57 14.17 -12.10
C HIS A 52 2.82 14.16 -12.98
N SER A 53 3.54 15.29 -13.10
CA SER A 53 4.79 15.36 -13.86
C SER A 53 5.86 14.39 -13.34
N TRP A 54 5.93 14.18 -12.02
CA TRP A 54 6.84 13.22 -11.40
C TRP A 54 6.39 11.78 -11.66
N ILE A 55 5.10 11.49 -11.45
CA ILE A 55 4.55 10.14 -11.60
C ILE A 55 4.59 9.66 -13.06
N ASN A 56 4.55 10.57 -14.06
CA ASN A 56 4.71 10.21 -15.47
C ASN A 56 6.08 9.58 -15.80
N HIS A 57 7.09 9.73 -14.95
CA HIS A 57 8.33 9.00 -15.11
C HIS A 57 8.20 7.57 -14.53
N TRP A 58 8.37 6.55 -15.38
CA TRP A 58 8.16 5.13 -15.05
C TRP A 58 8.79 4.68 -13.72
N PHE A 59 10.00 5.17 -13.40
CA PHE A 59 10.69 4.82 -12.16
C PHE A 59 9.92 5.30 -10.92
N PHE A 60 9.43 6.55 -10.93
CA PHE A 60 8.68 7.11 -9.80
C PHE A 60 7.31 6.46 -9.69
N LEU A 61 6.63 6.15 -10.81
CA LEU A 61 5.40 5.37 -10.81
C LEU A 61 5.60 4.01 -10.13
N ILE A 62 6.62 3.24 -10.51
CA ILE A 62 6.89 1.93 -9.92
C ILE A 62 7.25 2.07 -8.44
N ALA A 63 8.13 3.02 -8.09
CA ALA A 63 8.55 3.24 -6.71
C ALA A 63 7.37 3.59 -5.79
N PHE A 64 6.50 4.52 -6.21
CA PHE A 64 5.30 4.87 -5.46
C PHE A 64 4.30 3.71 -5.40
N SER A 65 4.14 2.97 -6.49
CA SER A 65 3.24 1.79 -6.52
C SER A 65 3.71 0.71 -5.54
N VAL A 66 5.01 0.46 -5.45
CA VAL A 66 5.60 -0.48 -4.47
C VAL A 66 5.39 0.03 -3.05
N LEU A 67 5.58 1.33 -2.81
CA LEU A 67 5.36 1.93 -1.49
C LEU A 67 3.91 1.74 -1.02
N VAL A 68 2.94 2.04 -1.89
CA VAL A 68 1.51 1.85 -1.58
C VAL A 68 1.17 0.37 -1.41
N PHE A 69 1.70 -0.51 -2.26
CA PHE A 69 1.55 -1.96 -2.11
C PHE A 69 2.03 -2.44 -0.74
N LEU A 70 3.17 -1.94 -0.27
CA LEU A 70 3.72 -2.28 1.04
C LEU A 70 2.79 -1.83 2.19
N PHE A 71 2.20 -0.63 2.11
CA PHE A 71 1.19 -0.20 3.09
C PHE A 71 -0.03 -1.11 3.09
N MET A 72 -0.56 -1.41 1.90
CA MET A 72 -1.71 -2.27 1.73
C MET A 72 -1.46 -3.68 2.26
N TRP A 73 -0.30 -4.27 1.95
CA TRP A 73 0.08 -5.59 2.45
C TRP A 73 0.18 -5.59 3.98
N HIS A 74 0.80 -4.56 4.57
CA HIS A 74 0.89 -4.44 6.02
C HIS A 74 -0.49 -4.40 6.67
N GLY A 75 -1.39 -3.56 6.16
CA GLY A 75 -2.77 -3.44 6.64
C GLY A 75 -3.57 -4.74 6.48
N ALA A 76 -3.51 -5.35 5.30
CA ALA A 76 -4.19 -6.62 5.01
C ALA A 76 -3.72 -7.76 5.92
N HIS A 77 -2.40 -7.85 6.14
CA HIS A 77 -1.81 -8.84 7.05
C HIS A 77 -2.30 -8.63 8.48
N ARG A 78 -2.24 -7.39 9.00
CA ARG A 78 -2.76 -7.06 10.34
C ARG A 78 -4.24 -7.36 10.46
N LEU A 79 -5.06 -6.95 9.49
CA LEU A 79 -6.51 -7.15 9.53
C LEU A 79 -6.89 -8.63 9.67
N TYR A 80 -6.24 -9.51 8.91
CA TYR A 80 -6.48 -10.95 9.04
C TYR A 80 -6.20 -11.46 10.46
N TYR A 81 -5.05 -11.11 11.02
CA TYR A 81 -4.68 -11.56 12.36
C TYR A 81 -5.52 -10.89 13.46
N ILE A 82 -5.92 -9.63 13.30
CA ILE A 82 -6.87 -8.97 14.22
C ILE A 82 -8.19 -9.74 14.25
N LEU A 83 -8.76 -10.07 13.08
CA LEU A 83 -10.01 -10.84 13.01
C LEU A 83 -9.87 -12.22 13.65
N HIS A 84 -8.74 -12.90 13.40
CA HIS A 84 -8.43 -14.18 14.03
C HIS A 84 -8.31 -14.07 15.56
N ASP A 85 -7.59 -13.06 16.06
CA ASP A 85 -7.36 -12.84 17.49
C ASP A 85 -8.64 -12.38 18.20
N MET A 86 -9.55 -11.71 17.49
CA MET A 86 -10.91 -11.40 17.94
C MET A 86 -11.87 -12.60 17.89
N HIS A 87 -11.38 -13.79 17.53
CA HIS A 87 -12.16 -15.03 17.41
C HIS A 87 -13.30 -14.95 16.37
N TYR A 88 -13.21 -14.04 15.40
CA TYR A 88 -14.11 -14.05 14.25
C TYR A 88 -13.80 -15.29 13.39
N PRO A 89 -14.80 -15.99 12.81
CA PRO A 89 -14.56 -17.21 12.03
C PRO A 89 -13.93 -16.92 10.65
N VAL A 90 -12.66 -16.49 10.65
CA VAL A 90 -11.85 -16.29 9.44
C VAL A 90 -11.08 -17.56 9.07
N GLY A 91 -11.37 -18.10 7.89
CA GLY A 91 -10.58 -19.19 7.30
C GLY A 91 -9.43 -18.68 6.42
N ASN A 92 -8.65 -19.61 5.89
CA ASN A 92 -7.59 -19.29 4.91
C ASN A 92 -8.11 -18.54 3.67
N GLY A 93 -9.38 -18.73 3.30
CA GLY A 93 -10.02 -18.00 2.19
C GLY A 93 -10.00 -16.49 2.38
N VAL A 94 -10.30 -16.00 3.58
CA VAL A 94 -10.26 -14.55 3.90
C VAL A 94 -8.83 -14.02 3.78
N ARG A 95 -7.84 -14.77 4.28
CA ARG A 95 -6.43 -14.43 4.15
C ARG A 95 -6.02 -14.25 2.69
N TYR A 96 -6.39 -15.21 1.84
CA TYR A 96 -6.07 -15.16 0.41
C TYR A 96 -6.81 -14.03 -0.30
N ALA A 97 -8.08 -13.78 0.04
CA ALA A 97 -8.84 -12.66 -0.51
C ALA A 97 -8.19 -11.31 -0.18
N LEU A 98 -7.79 -11.09 1.07
CA LEU A 98 -7.09 -9.87 1.49
C LEU A 98 -5.79 -9.66 0.71
N TYR A 99 -4.94 -10.69 0.60
CA TYR A 99 -3.72 -10.58 -0.19
C TYR A 99 -3.99 -10.41 -1.69
N ALA A 100 -4.99 -11.11 -2.24
CA ALA A 100 -5.37 -10.97 -3.64
C ALA A 100 -5.78 -9.53 -3.96
N VAL A 101 -6.59 -8.89 -3.10
CA VAL A 101 -6.96 -7.47 -3.25
C VAL A 101 -5.72 -6.58 -3.30
N THR A 102 -4.73 -6.79 -2.43
CA THR A 102 -3.49 -6.00 -2.45
C THR A 102 -2.67 -6.18 -3.73
N VAL A 103 -2.55 -7.41 -4.24
CA VAL A 103 -1.81 -7.71 -5.47
C VAL A 103 -2.54 -7.18 -6.69
N ILE A 104 -3.86 -7.37 -6.77
CA ILE A 104 -4.68 -6.88 -7.88
C ILE A 104 -4.62 -5.36 -7.93
N ALA A 105 -4.78 -4.65 -6.81
CA ALA A 105 -4.68 -3.19 -6.77
C ALA A 105 -3.32 -2.71 -7.28
N PHE A 106 -2.23 -3.35 -6.85
CA PHE A 106 -0.88 -3.03 -7.34
C PHE A 106 -0.73 -3.24 -8.85
N LEU A 107 -1.19 -4.39 -9.36
CA LEU A 107 -1.09 -4.72 -10.79
C LEU A 107 -1.96 -3.79 -11.65
N VAL A 108 -3.16 -3.46 -11.21
CA VAL A 108 -4.05 -2.52 -11.88
C VAL A 108 -3.41 -1.12 -11.93
N THR A 109 -2.85 -0.64 -10.82
CA THR A 109 -2.15 0.66 -10.78
C THR A 109 -0.98 0.68 -11.76
N LEU A 110 -0.16 -0.36 -11.80
CA LEU A 110 0.96 -0.44 -12.74
C LEU A 110 0.48 -0.52 -14.19
N TYR A 111 -0.53 -1.33 -14.46
CA TYR A 111 -1.07 -1.47 -15.82
C TYR A 111 -1.62 -0.15 -16.34
N ILE A 112 -2.44 0.53 -15.55
CA ILE A 112 -3.01 1.83 -15.93
C ILE A 112 -1.90 2.87 -16.05
N GLY A 113 -1.01 2.98 -15.06
CA GLY A 113 0.01 4.02 -15.04
C GLY A 113 1.09 3.87 -16.13
N LEU A 114 1.39 2.65 -16.57
CA LEU A 114 2.35 2.40 -17.66
C LEU A 114 1.70 2.42 -19.06
N ALA A 115 0.36 2.39 -19.13
CA ALA A 115 -0.38 2.48 -20.39
C ALA A 115 -0.77 3.92 -20.77
N LEU A 116 -0.58 4.87 -19.85
CA LEU A 116 -0.75 6.31 -20.04
C LEU A 116 0.58 6.96 -20.43
#